data_AF-A0A231FX31-F1
#
_entry.id   AF-A0A231FX31-F1
#
_cell.length_a   1.000
_cell.length_b   1.000
_cell.length_c   1.000
_cell.angle_alpha   90.00
_cell.angle_beta   90.00
_cell.angle_gamma   90.00
#
_symmetry.space_group_name_H-M   'P 1'
#
loop_
_entity.id
_entity.type
_entity.pdbx_description
1 polymer ?
#
loop_
_entity_poly.entity_id
_entity_poly.type
_entity_poly.pdbx_seq_one_letter_code
_entity_poly.pdbx_strand_id
1 'polypeptide(L)'
;MSAAELMHRASAAGVEMVVSQDGCLQLRAVHPPSDDLLVELAAHKIEIIIALNAANDSMPWSPWLSRVAHLLETRSAVLLEERHLESHDLVELADADVVLVANIIRTSPAWIDRPRRVEQSVEVHAVEEVKPQHIILTAVTASQAWREADVAHTNHLMGCDECYSATGRYCAAGVDLRQRYNNTPMETSE
;
A
#
# COMPACT_ATOMS: atom_id res chain seq x y z
N MET A 1 5.57 32.46 -20.68
CA MET A 1 5.28 31.04 -20.95
C MET A 1 4.50 30.54 -19.76
N SER A 2 3.39 29.85 -19.98
CA SER A 2 2.50 29.41 -18.90
C SER A 2 2.96 28.10 -18.27
N ALA A 3 2.54 27.84 -17.03
CA ALA A 3 2.77 26.56 -16.35
C ALA A 3 2.24 25.37 -17.16
N ALA A 4 1.08 25.49 -17.80
CA ALA A 4 0.49 24.43 -18.63
C ALA A 4 1.32 24.12 -19.88
N GLU A 5 1.86 25.14 -20.55
CA GLU A 5 2.76 24.96 -21.69
C GLU A 5 4.06 24.28 -21.27
N LEU A 6 4.63 24.64 -20.12
CA LEU A 6 5.83 24.00 -19.56
C LEU A 6 5.58 22.54 -19.19
N MET A 7 4.45 22.23 -18.55
CA MET A 7 4.03 20.86 -18.23
C MET A 7 3.90 20.00 -19.49
N HIS A 8 3.29 20.53 -20.56
CA HIS A 8 3.15 19.82 -21.82
C HIS A 8 4.51 19.56 -22.49
N ARG A 9 5.40 20.56 -22.49
CA ARG A 9 6.74 20.44 -23.06
C ARG A 9 7.61 19.46 -22.28
N ALA A 10 7.54 19.48 -20.95
CA ALA A 10 8.20 18.49 -20.08
C ALA A 10 7.69 17.07 -20.36
N SER A 11 6.37 16.90 -20.47
CA SER A 11 5.77 15.60 -20.83
C SER A 11 6.21 15.12 -22.21
N ALA A 12 6.26 16.00 -23.21
CA ALA A 12 6.75 15.68 -24.55
C ALA A 12 8.23 15.29 -24.58
N ALA A 13 9.02 15.79 -23.62
CA ALA A 13 10.41 15.40 -23.38
C ALA A 13 10.54 14.12 -22.53
N GLY A 14 9.43 13.47 -22.15
CA GLY A 14 9.43 12.27 -21.32
C GLY A 14 9.73 12.54 -19.85
N VAL A 15 9.52 13.78 -19.39
CA VAL A 15 9.64 14.19 -17.99
C VAL A 15 8.26 14.16 -17.35
N GLU A 16 8.05 13.18 -16.49
CA GLU A 16 6.91 13.12 -15.58
C GLU A 16 7.17 14.04 -14.38
N MET A 17 6.13 14.78 -13.98
CA MET A 17 6.21 15.73 -12.88
C MET A 17 5.15 15.40 -11.84
N VAL A 18 5.58 15.22 -10.59
CA VAL A 18 4.70 14.86 -9.48
C VAL A 18 4.94 15.83 -8.32
N VAL A 19 3.88 16.22 -7.62
CA VAL A 19 3.99 16.99 -6.38
C VAL A 19 4.08 15.99 -5.23
N SER A 20 5.19 15.99 -4.50
CA SER A 20 5.36 15.16 -3.30
C SER A 20 4.61 15.73 -2.09
N GLN A 21 4.45 14.92 -1.04
CA GLN A 21 3.70 15.29 0.18
C GLN A 21 4.25 16.51 0.91
N ASP A 22 5.53 16.81 0.75
CA ASP A 22 6.20 18.01 1.29
C ASP A 22 5.94 19.27 0.45
N GLY A 23 5.13 19.16 -0.61
CA GLY A 23 4.83 20.25 -1.53
C GLY A 23 5.94 20.54 -2.53
N CYS A 24 6.93 19.66 -2.67
CA CYS A 24 7.99 19.80 -3.65
C CYS A 24 7.60 19.23 -5.01
N LEU A 25 8.11 19.86 -6.07
CA LEU A 25 8.00 19.35 -7.43
C LEU A 25 9.12 18.31 -7.65
N GLN A 26 8.73 17.07 -7.89
CA GLN A 26 9.63 15.98 -8.26
C GLN A 26 9.54 15.72 -9.76
N LEU A 27 10.71 15.53 -10.40
CA LEU A 27 10.82 15.21 -11.81
C LEU A 27 11.31 13.78 -11.96
N ARG A 28 10.62 12.97 -12.76
CA ARG A 28 11.01 11.62 -13.15
C ARG A 28 11.16 11.59 -14.66
N ALA A 29 12.30 11.15 -15.17
CA ALA A 29 12.52 11.05 -16.60
C ALA A 29 13.37 9.82 -16.90
N VAL A 30 13.08 9.16 -18.02
CA VAL A 30 13.88 8.01 -18.51
C VAL A 30 15.26 8.48 -18.99
N HIS A 31 15.34 9.71 -19.49
CA HIS A 31 16.58 10.35 -19.92
C HIS A 31 16.74 11.71 -19.22
N PRO A 32 17.99 12.18 -18.99
CA PRO A 32 18.22 13.49 -18.41
C PRO A 32 17.56 14.59 -19.26
N PRO A 33 16.73 15.47 -18.67
CA PRO A 33 16.22 16.64 -19.37
C PRO A 33 17.35 17.62 -19.72
N SER A 34 17.10 18.49 -20.71
CA SER A 34 18.06 19.54 -21.05
C SER A 34 18.21 20.55 -19.92
N ASP A 35 19.40 21.12 -19.76
CA ASP A 35 19.69 22.14 -18.73
C ASP A 35 18.77 23.36 -18.88
N ASP A 36 18.48 23.78 -20.11
CA ASP A 36 17.53 24.87 -20.40
C ASP A 36 16.12 24.56 -19.89
N LEU A 37 15.67 23.31 -20.01
CA LEU A 37 14.36 22.89 -19.50
C LEU A 37 14.34 22.91 -17.96
N LEU A 38 15.42 22.49 -17.31
CA LEU A 38 15.53 22.53 -15.84
C LEU A 38 15.52 23.97 -15.30
N VAL A 39 16.21 24.89 -15.96
CA VAL A 39 16.20 26.32 -15.59
C VAL A 39 14.79 26.90 -15.69
N GLU A 40 14.07 26.60 -16.77
CA GLU A 40 12.71 27.09 -16.97
C GLU A 40 11.70 26.48 -15.99
N LEU A 41 11.81 25.17 -15.70
CA LEU A 41 10.99 24.49 -14.70
C LEU A 41 11.23 25.05 -13.30
N ALA A 42 12.49 25.32 -12.94
CA ALA A 42 12.85 25.92 -11.66
C ALA A 42 12.27 27.35 -11.52
N ALA A 43 12.33 28.15 -12.59
CA ALA A 43 11.79 29.51 -12.60
C ALA A 43 10.27 29.57 -12.40
N HIS A 44 9.52 28.54 -12.83
CA HIS A 44 8.05 28.50 -12.75
C HIS A 44 7.52 27.44 -11.77
N LYS A 45 8.37 26.95 -10.85
CA LYS A 45 8.06 25.84 -9.92
C LYS A 45 6.72 26.04 -9.19
N ILE A 46 6.47 27.23 -8.65
CA ILE A 46 5.27 27.51 -7.85
C ILE A 46 4.00 27.41 -8.71
N GLU A 47 4.01 28.02 -9.88
CA GLU A 47 2.87 28.03 -10.80
C GLU A 47 2.57 26.62 -11.33
N ILE A 48 3.61 25.82 -11.57
CA ILE A 48 3.52 24.41 -11.95
C ILE A 48 2.88 23.59 -10.83
N ILE A 49 3.30 23.76 -9.58
CA ILE A 49 2.70 23.06 -8.43
C ILE A 49 1.22 23.42 -8.28
N ILE A 50 0.87 24.71 -8.41
CA ILE A 50 -0.52 25.17 -8.35
C ILE A 50 -1.35 24.53 -9.47
N ALA A 51 -0.84 24.52 -10.70
CA ALA A 51 -1.53 23.93 -11.85
C ALA A 51 -1.71 22.41 -11.71
N LEU A 52 -0.68 21.70 -11.22
CA LEU A 52 -0.75 20.25 -10.95
C LEU A 52 -1.79 19.93 -9.86
N ASN A 53 -1.80 20.68 -8.76
CA ASN A 53 -2.77 20.48 -7.69
C ASN A 53 -4.20 20.78 -8.17
N ALA A 54 -4.42 21.88 -8.89
CA ALA A 54 -5.73 22.22 -9.43
C ALA A 54 -6.25 21.17 -10.43
N ALA A 55 -5.36 20.58 -11.25
CA ALA A 55 -5.71 19.49 -12.16
C ALA A 55 -6.08 18.21 -11.39
N ASN A 56 -5.35 17.90 -10.32
CA ASN A 56 -5.61 16.74 -9.48
C ASN A 56 -6.93 16.88 -8.68
N ASP A 57 -7.19 18.07 -8.14
CA ASP A 57 -8.45 18.39 -7.43
C ASP A 57 -9.66 18.26 -8.37
N SER A 58 -9.47 18.57 -9.66
CA SER A 58 -10.50 18.48 -10.69
C SER A 58 -10.78 17.06 -11.18
N MET A 59 -10.00 16.04 -10.76
CA MET A 59 -10.26 14.66 -11.15
C MET A 59 -11.54 14.13 -10.45
N PRO A 60 -12.38 13.33 -11.15
CA PRO A 60 -13.62 12.79 -10.58
C PRO A 60 -13.40 11.94 -9.33
N TRP A 61 -12.21 11.31 -9.22
CA TRP A 61 -11.85 10.39 -8.16
C TRP A 61 -11.23 11.09 -6.93
N SER A 62 -10.93 12.39 -7.01
CA SER A 62 -10.33 13.15 -5.90
C SER A 62 -11.22 13.18 -4.64
N PRO A 63 -12.56 13.37 -4.74
CA PRO A 63 -13.44 13.37 -3.56
C PRO A 63 -13.71 11.95 -3.08
N TRP A 64 -13.74 10.98 -4.00
CA TRP A 64 -13.90 9.57 -3.69
C TRP A 64 -12.70 9.04 -2.90
N LEU A 65 -11.48 9.30 -3.39
CA LEU A 65 -10.23 8.88 -2.76
C LEU A 65 -10.06 9.53 -1.38
N SER A 66 -10.47 10.79 -1.24
CA SER A 66 -10.47 11.49 0.06
C SER A 66 -11.41 10.84 1.07
N ARG A 67 -12.58 10.34 0.64
CA ARG A 67 -13.52 9.62 1.51
C ARG A 67 -13.00 8.25 1.91
N VAL A 68 -12.41 7.50 0.98
CA VAL A 68 -11.77 6.20 1.27
C VAL A 68 -10.62 6.39 2.26
N ALA A 69 -9.75 7.39 2.02
CA ALA A 69 -8.65 7.72 2.92
C ALA A 69 -9.14 8.13 4.32
N HIS A 70 -10.22 8.91 4.40
CA HIS A 70 -10.81 9.30 5.68
C HIS A 70 -11.32 8.09 6.47
N LEU A 71 -11.99 7.15 5.82
CA LEU A 71 -12.43 5.90 6.47
C LEU A 71 -11.22 5.10 6.96
N LEU A 72 -10.15 5.04 6.19
CA LEU A 72 -8.91 4.36 6.53
C LEU A 72 -8.03 5.13 7.54
N GLU A 73 -8.51 6.28 8.04
CA GLU A 73 -7.77 7.17 8.95
C GLU A 73 -6.37 7.51 8.41
N THR A 74 -6.27 7.78 7.10
CA THR A 74 -5.02 8.09 6.41
C THR A 74 -5.14 9.27 5.45
N ARG A 75 -4.02 9.64 4.83
CA ARG A 75 -3.95 10.64 3.76
C ARG A 75 -4.12 9.96 2.40
N SER A 76 -4.82 10.59 1.46
CA SER A 76 -5.04 10.05 0.10
C SER A 76 -3.73 9.72 -0.64
N ALA A 77 -2.68 10.53 -0.44
CA ALA A 77 -1.36 10.30 -1.03
C ALA A 77 -0.71 9.00 -0.55
N VAL A 78 -0.95 8.59 0.70
CA VAL A 78 -0.39 7.35 1.27
C VAL A 78 -0.94 6.11 0.56
N LEU A 79 -2.22 6.15 0.16
CA LEU A 79 -2.84 5.04 -0.58
C LEU A 79 -2.16 4.80 -1.93
N LEU A 80 -1.70 5.87 -2.58
CA LEU A 80 -1.00 5.80 -3.87
C LEU A 80 0.48 5.45 -3.71
N GLU A 81 1.16 6.07 -2.75
CA GLU A 81 2.61 5.88 -2.52
C GLU A 81 2.95 4.46 -2.04
N GLU A 82 2.14 3.92 -1.15
CA GLU A 82 2.30 2.55 -0.65
C GLU A 82 1.62 1.53 -1.57
N ARG A 83 1.06 1.98 -2.70
CA ARG A 83 0.41 1.16 -3.73
C ARG A 83 -0.76 0.32 -3.20
N HIS A 84 -1.49 0.84 -2.22
CA HIS A 84 -2.78 0.26 -1.81
C HIS A 84 -3.88 0.54 -2.83
N LEU A 85 -3.72 1.62 -3.61
CA LEU A 85 -4.50 1.94 -4.79
C LEU A 85 -3.55 2.45 -5.87
N GLU A 86 -3.66 1.90 -7.07
CA GLU A 86 -2.92 2.37 -8.24
C GLU A 86 -3.80 3.29 -9.11
N SER A 87 -3.17 4.01 -10.03
CA SER A 87 -3.88 4.91 -10.95
C SER A 87 -4.97 4.20 -11.76
N HIS A 88 -4.80 2.91 -12.04
CA HIS A 88 -5.80 2.11 -12.75
C HIS A 88 -7.01 1.77 -11.85
N ASP A 89 -6.78 1.44 -10.57
CA ASP A 89 -7.84 1.18 -9.60
C ASP A 89 -8.74 2.39 -9.40
N LEU A 90 -8.17 3.60 -9.46
CA LEU A 90 -8.96 4.82 -9.34
C LEU A 90 -9.98 4.96 -10.48
N VAL A 91 -9.65 4.45 -11.68
CA VAL A 91 -10.56 4.47 -12.84
C VAL A 91 -11.68 3.46 -12.66
N GLU A 92 -11.34 2.26 -12.19
CA GLU A 92 -12.27 1.14 -12.09
C GLU A 92 -13.17 1.23 -10.85
N LEU A 93 -12.63 1.75 -9.74
CA LEU A 93 -13.32 1.84 -8.45
C LEU A 93 -13.89 3.22 -8.17
N ALA A 94 -13.70 4.19 -9.09
CA ALA A 94 -14.26 5.54 -9.09
C ALA A 94 -15.69 5.65 -8.56
N ASP A 95 -16.54 4.73 -9.02
CA ASP A 95 -17.97 4.69 -8.76
C ASP A 95 -18.36 3.61 -7.74
N ALA A 96 -17.37 2.87 -7.20
CA ALA A 96 -17.57 1.83 -6.22
C ALA A 96 -17.85 2.41 -4.83
N ASP A 97 -18.55 1.63 -3.99
CA ASP A 97 -18.87 2.02 -2.63
C ASP A 97 -17.62 2.22 -1.77
N VAL A 98 -17.47 3.43 -1.22
CA VAL A 98 -16.28 3.85 -0.46
C VAL A 98 -16.07 3.02 0.82
N VAL A 99 -17.15 2.51 1.43
CA VAL A 99 -17.07 1.71 2.65
C VAL A 99 -16.60 0.29 2.33
N LEU A 100 -17.13 -0.29 1.26
CA LEU A 100 -16.70 -1.59 0.75
C LEU A 100 -15.21 -1.56 0.38
N VAL A 101 -14.75 -0.56 -0.36
CA VAL A 101 -13.34 -0.43 -0.75
C VAL A 101 -12.44 -0.23 0.47
N ALA A 102 -12.83 0.64 1.41
CA ALA A 102 -12.09 0.78 2.67
C ALA A 102 -12.03 -0.54 3.46
N ASN A 103 -13.09 -1.33 3.48
CA ASN A 103 -13.08 -2.63 4.15
C ASN A 103 -12.19 -3.65 3.46
N ILE A 104 -12.17 -3.68 2.13
CA ILE A 104 -11.26 -4.54 1.35
C ILE A 104 -9.81 -4.17 1.64
N ILE A 105 -9.49 -2.87 1.67
CA ILE A 105 -8.15 -2.41 2.00
C ILE A 105 -7.80 -2.80 3.45
N ARG A 106 -8.71 -2.60 4.43
CA ARG A 106 -8.46 -2.96 5.83
C ARG A 106 -8.14 -4.44 6.06
N THR A 107 -8.71 -5.33 5.26
CA THR A 107 -8.48 -6.78 5.38
C THR A 107 -7.26 -7.25 4.59
N SER A 108 -6.62 -6.38 3.81
CA SER A 108 -5.41 -6.69 3.07
C SER A 108 -4.21 -6.88 4.04
N PRO A 109 -3.44 -7.96 3.90
CA PRO A 109 -2.19 -8.13 4.65
C PRO A 109 -1.23 -6.95 4.46
N ALA A 110 -1.17 -6.37 3.27
CA ALA A 110 -0.33 -5.18 3.01
C ALA A 110 -0.73 -3.96 3.85
N TRP A 111 -2.02 -3.85 4.20
CA TRP A 111 -2.54 -2.79 5.07
C TRP A 111 -2.37 -3.12 6.56
N ILE A 112 -2.56 -4.39 6.93
CA ILE A 112 -2.44 -4.88 8.31
C ILE A 112 -0.98 -4.86 8.78
N ASP A 113 -0.07 -5.35 7.94
CA ASP A 113 1.36 -5.43 8.20
C ASP A 113 2.08 -4.10 7.92
N ARG A 114 1.32 -3.07 7.55
CA ARG A 114 1.83 -1.73 7.33
C ARG A 114 2.56 -1.27 8.60
N PRO A 115 3.85 -0.89 8.53
CA PRO A 115 4.51 -0.27 9.66
C PRO A 115 3.71 0.98 10.00
N ARG A 116 3.04 0.98 11.15
CA ARG A 116 2.23 2.11 11.63
C ARG A 116 3.18 3.27 11.84
N ARG A 117 3.38 4.08 10.80
CA ARG A 117 4.13 5.32 10.87
C ARG A 117 3.29 6.24 11.73
N VAL A 118 3.51 6.17 13.05
CA VAL A 118 3.10 7.23 13.96
C VAL A 118 3.66 8.50 13.34
N GLU A 119 2.77 9.43 12.97
CA GLU A 119 3.15 10.77 12.58
C GLU A 119 3.78 11.44 13.80
N GLN A 120 5.04 11.12 14.07
CA GLN A 120 5.85 11.81 15.05
C GLN A 120 6.70 12.80 14.26
N SER A 121 6.32 14.06 14.40
CA SER A 121 7.04 15.23 13.93
C SER A 121 8.54 15.08 14.22
N VAL A 122 9.34 15.25 13.16
CA VAL A 122 10.76 15.66 13.11
C VAL A 122 11.60 15.35 14.36
N GLU A 123 12.52 14.39 14.25
CA GLU A 123 13.90 14.64 14.65
C GLU A 123 14.87 13.76 13.85
N VAL A 124 15.82 14.44 13.22
CA VAL A 124 16.93 13.85 12.49
C VAL A 124 17.88 13.20 13.49
N HIS A 125 18.03 11.88 13.43
CA HIS A 125 19.27 11.25 13.86
C HIS A 125 19.63 10.09 12.93
N ALA A 126 20.72 10.29 12.20
CA ALA A 126 21.42 9.24 11.49
C ALA A 126 21.95 8.23 12.51
N VAL A 127 21.43 7.01 12.48
CA VAL A 127 22.12 5.83 13.03
C VAL A 127 21.92 4.68 12.05
N GLU A 128 23.07 4.19 11.61
CA GLU A 128 23.42 2.99 10.86
C GLU A 128 22.34 1.90 10.77
N GLU A 129 21.98 1.59 9.53
CA GLU A 129 21.05 0.54 9.14
C GLU A 129 21.66 -0.86 9.38
N VAL A 130 21.38 -1.46 10.54
CA VAL A 130 21.45 -2.92 10.66
C VAL A 130 20.18 -3.47 10.03
N LYS A 131 20.27 -3.84 8.75
CA LYS A 131 19.24 -4.53 7.99
C LYS A 131 18.81 -5.81 8.73
N PRO A 132 17.56 -5.92 9.25
CA PRO A 132 17.06 -7.21 9.65
C PRO A 132 16.93 -8.03 8.38
N GLN A 133 17.66 -9.13 8.32
CA GLN A 133 17.45 -10.13 7.28
C GLN A 133 16.03 -10.65 7.49
N HIS A 134 15.12 -10.26 6.60
CA HIS A 134 13.77 -10.80 6.59
C HIS A 134 13.90 -12.27 6.23
N ILE A 135 13.87 -13.13 7.25
CA ILE A 135 13.80 -14.58 7.05
C ILE A 135 12.40 -14.84 6.51
N ILE A 136 12.30 -15.11 5.21
CA ILE A 136 11.06 -15.55 4.58
C ILE A 136 10.81 -16.98 5.08
N LEU A 137 10.02 -17.11 6.15
CA LEU A 137 9.54 -18.40 6.62
C LEU A 137 8.43 -18.87 5.67
N THR A 138 8.75 -19.85 4.85
CA THR A 138 7.77 -20.54 3.99
C THR A 138 7.43 -21.88 4.63
N ALA A 139 6.31 -22.52 4.25
CA ALA A 139 5.95 -23.86 4.75
C ALA A 139 7.08 -24.92 4.57
N VAL A 140 8.02 -24.64 3.65
CA VAL A 140 9.23 -25.46 3.40
C VAL A 140 10.23 -25.37 4.56
N THR A 141 10.32 -24.25 5.26
CA THR A 141 11.21 -24.05 6.43
C THR A 141 10.53 -24.31 7.77
N ALA A 142 9.24 -24.64 7.77
CA ALA A 142 8.49 -24.91 9.01
C ALA A 142 8.96 -26.21 9.71
N SER A 143 8.74 -26.29 11.02
CA SER A 143 8.95 -27.51 11.80
C SER A 143 8.04 -28.63 11.29
N GLN A 144 8.47 -29.89 11.44
CA GLN A 144 7.65 -31.03 11.03
C GLN A 144 6.33 -31.08 11.81
N ALA A 145 6.37 -30.77 13.11
CA ALA A 145 5.18 -30.71 13.96
C ALA A 145 4.16 -29.69 13.45
N TRP A 146 4.63 -28.53 12.99
CA TRP A 146 3.76 -27.49 12.43
C TRP A 146 3.07 -27.97 11.15
N ARG A 147 3.81 -28.57 10.23
CA ARG A 147 3.23 -29.12 8.98
C ARG A 147 2.20 -30.20 9.24
N GLU A 148 2.44 -31.08 10.21
CA GLU A 148 1.47 -32.13 10.57
C GLU A 148 0.20 -31.53 11.17
N ALA A 149 0.32 -30.51 12.02
CA ALA A 149 -0.82 -29.79 12.59
C ALA A 149 -1.62 -29.02 11.52
N ASP A 150 -0.93 -28.36 10.59
CA ASP A 150 -1.53 -27.63 9.46
C ASP A 150 -2.31 -28.56 8.54
N VAL A 151 -1.69 -29.67 8.10
CA VAL A 151 -2.34 -30.67 7.26
C VAL A 151 -3.56 -31.28 7.96
N ALA A 152 -3.45 -31.62 9.24
CA ALA A 152 -4.57 -32.18 9.99
C ALA A 152 -5.74 -31.18 10.14
N HIS A 153 -5.43 -29.91 10.40
CA HIS A 153 -6.43 -28.86 10.48
C HIS A 153 -7.11 -28.59 9.13
N THR A 154 -6.31 -28.42 8.08
CA THR A 154 -6.76 -28.13 6.72
C THR A 154 -7.60 -29.28 6.15
N ASN A 155 -7.13 -30.52 6.25
CA ASN A 155 -7.89 -31.68 5.77
C ASN A 155 -9.24 -31.83 6.48
N HIS A 156 -9.27 -31.58 7.79
CA HIS A 156 -10.53 -31.62 8.54
C HIS A 156 -11.48 -30.49 8.13
N LEU A 157 -10.96 -29.27 7.95
CA LEU A 157 -11.76 -28.12 7.52
C LEU A 157 -12.36 -28.34 6.12
N MET A 158 -11.60 -28.95 5.21
CA MET A 158 -12.05 -29.25 3.85
C MET A 158 -13.04 -30.43 3.77
N GLY A 159 -13.04 -31.31 4.77
CA GLY A 159 -13.85 -32.54 4.76
C GLY A 159 -15.00 -32.59 5.77
N CYS A 160 -15.20 -31.54 6.57
CA CYS A 160 -16.21 -31.51 7.63
C CYS A 160 -17.30 -30.46 7.32
N ASP A 161 -18.52 -30.94 7.07
CA ASP A 161 -19.66 -30.08 6.75
C ASP A 161 -20.10 -29.17 7.92
N GLU A 162 -19.74 -29.53 9.14
CA GLU A 162 -20.03 -28.76 10.36
C GLU A 162 -19.00 -27.64 10.64
N CYS A 163 -17.85 -27.69 9.97
CA CYS A 163 -16.79 -26.68 10.09
C CYS A 163 -16.89 -25.66 8.95
N TYR A 164 -16.89 -24.38 9.31
CA TYR A 164 -16.94 -23.29 8.35
C TYR A 164 -16.02 -22.15 8.81
N SER A 165 -14.83 -22.09 8.20
CA SER A 165 -13.76 -21.15 8.59
C SER A 165 -14.19 -19.70 8.47
N ALA A 166 -14.93 -19.35 7.41
CA ALA A 166 -15.33 -17.98 7.13
C ALA A 166 -16.28 -17.38 8.19
N THR A 167 -17.02 -18.21 8.94
CA THR A 167 -17.85 -17.75 10.07
C THR A 167 -17.29 -18.16 11.43
N GLY A 168 -16.11 -18.79 11.47
CA GLY A 168 -15.50 -19.29 12.71
C GLY A 168 -16.26 -20.43 13.38
N ARG A 169 -17.13 -21.14 12.63
CA ARG A 169 -17.86 -22.31 13.13
C ARG A 169 -16.95 -23.52 13.05
N TYR A 170 -16.79 -24.24 14.16
CA TYR A 170 -16.01 -25.48 14.21
C TYR A 170 -16.76 -26.53 15.03
N CYS A 171 -16.73 -27.78 14.58
CA CYS A 171 -17.13 -28.90 15.43
C CYS A 171 -16.09 -29.11 16.55
N ALA A 172 -16.40 -29.92 17.57
CA ALA A 172 -15.49 -30.17 18.69
C ALA A 172 -14.09 -30.63 18.24
N ALA A 173 -14.02 -31.58 17.30
CA ALA A 173 -12.75 -32.05 16.73
C ALA A 173 -12.01 -30.95 15.95
N GLY A 174 -12.75 -30.08 15.25
CA GLY A 174 -12.21 -28.93 14.54
C GLY A 174 -11.62 -27.88 15.48
N VAL A 175 -12.24 -27.64 16.64
CA VAL A 175 -11.71 -26.76 17.69
C VAL A 175 -10.39 -27.30 18.23
N ASP A 176 -10.32 -28.59 18.55
CA ASP A 176 -9.10 -29.23 19.07
C ASP A 176 -7.96 -29.20 18.04
N LEU A 177 -8.26 -29.39 16.76
CA LEU A 177 -7.30 -29.29 15.67
C LEU A 177 -6.81 -27.86 15.47
N ARG A 178 -7.72 -26.87 15.51
CA ARG A 178 -7.37 -25.45 15.41
C ARG A 178 -6.51 -24.98 16.58
N GLN A 179 -6.82 -25.42 17.79
CA GLN A 179 -6.00 -25.13 18.97
C GLN A 179 -4.60 -25.73 18.83
N ARG A 180 -4.48 -26.98 18.37
CA ARG A 180 -3.18 -27.60 18.11
C ARG A 180 -2.38 -26.87 17.03
N TYR A 181 -3.02 -26.51 15.93
CA TYR A 181 -2.38 -25.69 14.88
C TYR A 181 -1.87 -24.36 15.43
N ASN A 182 -2.70 -23.60 16.15
CA ASN A 182 -2.31 -22.30 16.71
C ASN A 182 -1.20 -22.39 17.78
N ASN A 183 -1.17 -23.48 18.54
CA ASN A 183 -0.21 -23.67 19.63
C ASN A 183 1.11 -24.31 19.16
N THR A 184 1.18 -24.75 17.91
CA THR A 184 2.41 -25.34 17.36
C THR A 184 3.24 -24.21 16.73
N PRO A 185 4.49 -23.98 17.17
CA PRO A 185 5.35 -22.98 16.56
C PRO A 185 5.85 -23.44 15.18
N MET A 186 5.91 -22.50 14.24
CA MET A 186 6.43 -22.75 12.90
C MET A 186 7.94 -23.04 12.91
N GLU A 187 8.66 -22.53 13.90
CA GLU A 187 10.08 -22.81 14.12
C GLU A 187 10.26 -23.90 15.18
N THR A 188 11.32 -24.69 15.04
CA THR A 188 11.81 -25.55 16.11
C THR A 188 12.63 -24.67 17.04
N SER A 189 12.17 -24.40 18.26
CA SER A 189 13.03 -23.75 19.26
C SER A 189 14.20 -24.68 19.57
N GLU A 190 15.40 -24.35 19.06
CA GLU A 190 16.67 -24.81 19.63
C GLU A 190 17.06 -23.93 20.83
#